data_AF-A0A938PN16-F1
#
_entry.id   AF-A0A938PN16-F1
#
_cell.length_a   1.000
_cell.length_b   1.000
_cell.length_c   1.000
_cell.angle_alpha   90.00
_cell.angle_beta   90.00
_cell.angle_gamma   90.00
#
_symmetry.space_group_name_H-M   'P 1'
#
loop_
_entity.id
_entity.type
_entity.pdbx_description
1 polymer ?
#
loop_
_entity_poly.entity_id
_entity_poly.type
_entity_poly.pdbx_seq_one_letter_code
_entity_poly.pdbx_strand_id
1 'polypeptide(L)'
;MVFALSGCQERVNSPYPSAAVAGKTLFSSFSERPKHLDPARAYSSNEIEFIGQIYEPPLQYHFLKRPYELEPLTLTAMPRLTLLDREGRVLPPNAPAAKVAHSVYELHLRDDIRYQPHPAFVPAMHAVAPHTVERLDDFSQRASRGVTAADYVHQIKRLADPRLSSPIYGVMREYILGLDKLGDRLATQHQKGEPINLEAESLPGAVAVDARTLRITLKGRYPQFLYWLAMPFFAPIPPEVEHFYARPGMAEKNLSIDWQPVGSGPFFLSENDPNRVMRLTRNPNYRIEHYPGRPDLRLPLLDQAVY
;
A
#
# COMPACT_ATOMS: atom_id res chain seq x y z
N MET A 1 -2.04 -34.50 -55.46
CA MET A 1 -1.29 -33.33 -54.96
C MET A 1 -2.12 -32.73 -53.83
N VAL A 2 -1.76 -33.05 -52.57
CA VAL A 2 -2.49 -32.58 -51.39
C VAL A 2 -1.97 -31.19 -51.06
N PHE A 3 -2.80 -30.16 -51.21
CA PHE A 3 -2.53 -28.82 -50.71
C PHE A 3 -2.88 -28.79 -49.22
N ALA A 4 -1.86 -28.77 -48.36
CA ALA A 4 -2.04 -28.42 -46.95
C ALA A 4 -2.13 -26.90 -46.84
N LEU A 5 -3.32 -26.39 -46.53
CA LEU A 5 -3.53 -24.99 -46.15
C LEU A 5 -3.07 -24.80 -44.70
N SER A 6 -1.84 -24.33 -44.51
CA SER A 6 -1.34 -23.84 -43.22
C SER A 6 -1.96 -22.47 -42.93
N GLY A 7 -3.19 -22.46 -42.43
CA GLY A 7 -3.99 -21.26 -42.15
C GLY A 7 -3.84 -20.69 -40.75
N CYS A 8 -2.67 -20.75 -40.11
CA CYS A 8 -2.41 -19.98 -38.89
C CYS A 8 -1.73 -18.67 -39.26
N GLN A 9 -2.50 -17.71 -39.79
CA GLN A 9 -2.01 -16.33 -39.88
C GLN A 9 -1.90 -15.77 -38.46
N GLU A 10 -0.72 -15.24 -38.12
CA GLU A 10 -0.56 -14.32 -36.99
C GLU A 10 -1.61 -13.21 -37.11
N ARG A 11 -2.19 -12.79 -35.97
CA ARG A 11 -3.20 -11.73 -35.95
C ARG A 11 -2.57 -10.44 -36.52
N VAL A 12 -2.91 -10.13 -37.77
CA VAL A 12 -2.31 -9.03 -38.56
C VAL A 12 -2.52 -7.64 -37.94
N ASN A 13 -3.48 -7.51 -37.02
CA ASN A 13 -3.79 -6.25 -36.32
C ASN A 13 -3.80 -6.39 -34.79
N SER A 14 -2.89 -7.21 -34.24
CA SER A 14 -2.64 -7.28 -32.79
C SER A 14 -1.41 -6.44 -32.45
N PRO A 15 -1.51 -5.43 -31.57
CA PRO A 15 -0.34 -4.69 -31.10
C PRO A 15 0.57 -5.54 -30.21
N TYR A 16 0.12 -6.74 -29.79
CA TYR A 16 0.84 -7.64 -28.91
C TYR A 16 1.19 -8.97 -29.60
N PRO A 17 2.35 -9.57 -29.30
CA PRO A 17 2.74 -10.89 -29.81
C PRO A 17 1.73 -11.98 -29.43
N SER A 18 1.44 -12.90 -30.36
CA SER A 18 0.47 -13.99 -30.17
C SER A 18 0.73 -14.84 -28.92
N ALA A 19 2.01 -15.06 -28.56
CA ALA A 19 2.39 -15.79 -27.35
C ALA A 19 2.00 -15.04 -26.05
N ALA A 20 2.08 -13.71 -26.03
CA ALA A 20 1.70 -12.91 -24.88
C ALA A 20 0.17 -12.90 -24.68
N VAL A 21 -0.59 -12.94 -25.79
CA VAL A 21 -2.06 -13.03 -25.81
C VAL A 21 -2.56 -14.41 -25.36
N ALA A 22 -1.80 -15.48 -25.62
CA ALA A 22 -2.13 -16.82 -25.15
C ALA A 22 -1.76 -17.06 -23.67
N GLY A 23 -0.97 -16.18 -23.06
CA GLY A 23 -0.55 -16.26 -21.66
C GLY A 23 -1.58 -15.69 -20.68
N LYS A 24 -1.23 -15.68 -19.39
CA LYS A 24 -2.03 -15.09 -18.30
C LYS A 24 -1.78 -13.57 -18.19
N THR A 25 -1.90 -12.88 -19.33
CA THR A 25 -1.68 -11.44 -19.43
C THR A 25 -3.01 -10.74 -19.64
N LEU A 26 -3.31 -9.75 -18.80
CA LEU A 26 -4.37 -8.79 -19.08
C LEU A 26 -3.78 -7.64 -19.90
N PHE A 27 -4.39 -7.32 -21.04
CA PHE A 27 -4.11 -6.11 -21.80
C PHE A 27 -5.28 -5.14 -21.61
N SER A 28 -4.98 -3.95 -21.11
CA SER A 28 -5.95 -2.89 -20.88
C SER A 28 -5.39 -1.56 -21.40
N SER A 29 -6.15 -0.49 -21.23
CA SER A 29 -5.73 0.88 -21.52
C SER A 29 -6.18 1.78 -20.38
N PHE A 30 -5.44 2.87 -20.13
CA PHE A 30 -5.83 3.91 -19.19
C PHE A 30 -5.98 5.25 -19.92
N SER A 31 -7.00 6.01 -19.57
CA SER A 31 -7.33 7.27 -20.27
C SER A 31 -6.43 8.44 -19.87
N GLU A 32 -5.99 8.45 -18.60
CA GLU A 32 -5.19 9.52 -18.03
C GLU A 32 -4.09 8.94 -17.14
N ARG A 33 -2.88 9.45 -17.33
CA ARG A 33 -1.72 9.14 -16.50
C ARG A 33 -2.03 9.34 -14.99
N PRO A 34 -1.70 8.37 -14.12
CA PRO A 34 -1.79 8.56 -12.68
C PRO A 34 -0.85 9.69 -12.23
N LYS A 35 -1.33 10.56 -11.34
CA LYS A 35 -0.52 11.68 -10.82
C LYS A 35 0.36 11.23 -9.68
N HIS A 36 -0.18 10.36 -8.83
CA HIS A 36 0.48 9.82 -7.65
C HIS A 36 0.37 8.30 -7.60
N LEU A 37 1.45 7.66 -7.15
CA LEU A 37 1.47 6.24 -6.81
C LEU A 37 1.77 6.02 -5.32
N ASP A 38 2.09 7.08 -4.57
CA ASP A 38 2.27 7.01 -3.13
C ASP A 38 0.92 6.90 -2.41
N PRO A 39 0.69 5.87 -1.57
CA PRO A 39 -0.58 5.68 -0.89
C PRO A 39 -0.92 6.80 0.10
N ALA A 40 0.05 7.59 0.56
CA ALA A 40 -0.24 8.76 1.40
C ALA A 40 -0.84 9.93 0.60
N ARG A 41 -0.69 9.94 -0.74
CA ARG A 41 -1.01 11.07 -1.63
C ARG A 41 -2.12 10.73 -2.63
N ALA A 42 -2.08 9.53 -3.18
CA ALA A 42 -2.99 9.07 -4.22
C ALA A 42 -4.45 8.99 -3.73
N TYR A 43 -5.38 9.52 -4.52
CA TYR A 43 -6.80 9.58 -4.14
C TYR A 43 -7.77 9.53 -5.33
N SER A 44 -7.29 9.41 -6.57
CA SER A 44 -8.18 9.30 -7.73
C SER A 44 -8.42 7.84 -8.15
N SER A 45 -9.54 7.59 -8.81
CA SER A 45 -9.92 6.24 -9.26
C SER A 45 -8.95 5.62 -10.26
N ASN A 46 -8.35 6.43 -11.15
CA ASN A 46 -7.34 5.95 -12.10
C ASN A 46 -6.02 5.55 -11.41
N GLU A 47 -5.70 6.13 -10.26
CA GLU A 47 -4.52 5.71 -9.47
C GLU A 47 -4.80 4.37 -8.79
N ILE A 48 -6.01 4.20 -8.23
CA ILE A 48 -6.47 2.96 -7.56
C ILE A 48 -6.38 1.74 -8.47
N GLU A 49 -6.57 1.89 -9.78
CA GLU A 49 -6.38 0.82 -10.76
C GLU A 49 -5.00 0.15 -10.65
N PHE A 50 -3.97 0.92 -10.34
CA PHE A 50 -2.61 0.43 -10.12
C PHE A 50 -2.35 0.15 -8.64
N ILE A 51 -2.52 1.15 -7.77
CA ILE A 51 -2.07 1.07 -6.38
C ILE A 51 -2.89 0.05 -5.57
N GLY A 52 -4.13 -0.25 -5.96
CA GLY A 52 -4.95 -1.30 -5.35
C GLY A 52 -4.43 -2.72 -5.59
N GLN A 53 -3.54 -2.91 -6.57
CA GLN A 53 -2.86 -4.18 -6.83
C GLN A 53 -1.50 -4.29 -6.12
N ILE A 54 -0.97 -3.16 -5.64
CA ILE A 54 0.38 -3.02 -5.08
C ILE A 54 0.34 -2.94 -3.56
N TYR A 55 -0.60 -2.18 -3.02
CA TYR A 55 -0.70 -1.90 -1.59
C TYR A 55 -1.87 -2.66 -0.96
N GLU A 56 -1.61 -3.27 0.20
CA GLU A 56 -2.61 -4.02 0.94
C GLU A 56 -2.95 -3.34 2.26
N PRO A 57 -4.08 -2.61 2.33
CA PRO A 57 -4.57 -2.09 3.60
C PRO A 57 -5.09 -3.23 4.50
N PRO A 58 -5.39 -2.96 5.78
CA PRO A 58 -5.83 -4.00 6.72
C PRO A 58 -7.06 -4.80 6.27
N LEU A 59 -8.01 -4.12 5.65
CA LEU A 59 -9.29 -4.68 5.21
C LEU A 59 -9.44 -4.58 3.69
N GLN A 60 -10.37 -5.35 3.16
CA GLN A 60 -10.86 -5.24 1.79
C GLN A 60 -12.37 -5.44 1.75
N TYR A 61 -12.97 -5.30 0.58
CA TYR A 61 -14.36 -5.69 0.36
C TYR A 61 -14.45 -7.06 -0.29
N HIS A 62 -15.36 -7.90 0.21
CA HIS A 62 -15.67 -9.18 -0.40
C HIS A 62 -16.30 -8.95 -1.78
N PHE A 63 -15.56 -9.27 -2.85
CA PHE A 63 -15.93 -8.91 -4.21
C PHE A 63 -17.19 -9.63 -4.76
N LEU A 64 -17.56 -10.80 -4.22
CA LEU A 64 -18.78 -11.53 -4.64
C LEU A 64 -20.04 -11.25 -3.81
N LYS A 65 -19.95 -10.66 -2.61
CA LYS A 65 -21.13 -10.47 -1.76
C LYS A 65 -21.92 -9.24 -2.18
N ARG A 66 -23.26 -9.32 -2.08
CA ARG A 66 -24.19 -8.22 -2.34
C ARG A 66 -25.22 -8.17 -1.19
N PRO A 67 -25.31 -7.07 -0.43
CA PRO A 67 -24.48 -5.85 -0.49
C PRO A 67 -22.98 -6.14 -0.20
N TYR A 68 -22.10 -5.21 -0.57
CA TYR A 68 -20.66 -5.36 -0.29
C TYR A 68 -20.41 -5.39 1.22
N GLU A 69 -19.52 -6.29 1.65
CA GLU A 69 -19.13 -6.47 3.06
C GLU A 69 -17.62 -6.32 3.21
N LEU A 70 -17.17 -5.72 4.31
CA LEU A 70 -15.76 -5.68 4.67
C LEU A 70 -15.30 -7.05 5.16
N GLU A 71 -14.07 -7.42 4.80
CA GLU A 71 -13.38 -8.60 5.29
C GLU A 71 -11.88 -8.32 5.52
N PRO A 72 -11.20 -9.13 6.34
CA PRO A 72 -9.75 -9.05 6.50
C PRO A 72 -8.99 -9.23 5.18
N LEU A 73 -7.98 -8.38 4.94
CA LEU A 73 -7.00 -8.56 3.87
C LEU A 73 -5.65 -8.98 4.47
N THR A 74 -4.98 -8.07 5.18
CA THR A 74 -3.70 -8.36 5.87
C THR A 74 -3.89 -8.76 7.33
N LEU A 75 -5.14 -8.79 7.81
CA LEU A 75 -5.49 -9.19 9.17
C LEU A 75 -5.91 -10.66 9.24
N THR A 76 -5.77 -11.26 10.42
CA THR A 76 -6.26 -12.61 10.71
C THR A 76 -7.76 -12.65 11.01
N ALA A 77 -8.34 -11.53 11.44
CA ALA A 77 -9.76 -11.34 11.73
C ALA A 77 -10.14 -9.85 11.63
N MET A 78 -11.44 -9.54 11.71
CA MET A 78 -11.89 -8.15 11.79
C MET A 78 -11.33 -7.45 13.05
N PRO A 79 -11.04 -6.13 12.99
CA PRO A 79 -10.49 -5.38 14.12
C PRO A 79 -11.36 -5.50 15.38
N ARG A 80 -10.72 -5.69 16.53
CA ARG A 80 -11.41 -5.72 17.83
C ARG A 80 -11.56 -4.31 18.37
N LEU A 81 -12.81 -3.87 18.58
CA LEU A 81 -13.13 -2.55 19.12
C LEU A 81 -13.35 -2.59 20.64
N THR A 82 -12.64 -1.73 21.37
CA THR A 82 -12.89 -1.42 22.78
C THR A 82 -13.25 0.06 22.92
N LEU A 83 -14.39 0.35 23.56
CA LEU A 83 -14.84 1.72 23.83
C LEU A 83 -14.43 2.11 25.26
N LEU A 84 -13.87 3.30 25.44
CA LEU A 84 -13.42 3.80 26.74
C LEU A 84 -14.09 5.14 27.07
N ASP A 85 -14.44 5.35 28.34
CA ASP A 85 -14.83 6.66 28.88
C ASP A 85 -13.62 7.55 29.19
N ARG A 86 -13.86 8.75 29.74
CA ARG A 86 -12.80 9.73 30.05
C ARG A 86 -11.86 9.25 31.15
N GLU A 87 -12.33 8.36 32.02
CA GLU A 87 -11.57 7.76 33.11
C GLU A 87 -10.82 6.47 32.66
N GLY A 88 -10.94 6.09 31.39
CA GLY A 88 -10.30 4.92 30.81
C GLY A 88 -11.02 3.59 31.12
N ARG A 89 -12.28 3.64 31.60
CA ARG A 89 -13.07 2.44 31.88
C ARG A 89 -13.73 1.93 30.61
N VAL A 90 -13.81 0.62 30.49
CA VAL A 90 -14.45 -0.05 29.34
C VAL A 90 -15.96 0.19 29.36
N LEU A 91 -16.48 0.63 28.22
CA LEU A 91 -17.91 0.84 27.97
C LEU A 91 -18.51 -0.33 27.19
N PRO A 92 -19.83 -0.59 27.32
CA PRO A 92 -20.50 -1.59 26.51
C PRO A 92 -20.52 -1.19 25.02
N PRO A 93 -20.60 -2.14 24.06
CA PRO A 93 -20.52 -1.84 22.61
C PRO A 93 -21.60 -0.88 22.09
N ASN A 94 -22.75 -0.83 22.76
CA ASN A 94 -23.89 0.03 22.44
C ASN A 94 -23.89 1.36 23.22
N ALA A 95 -22.79 1.71 23.90
CA ALA A 95 -22.69 2.95 24.65
C ALA A 95 -22.99 4.17 23.74
N PRO A 96 -23.75 5.18 24.25
CA PRO A 96 -24.01 6.41 23.52
C PRO A 96 -22.70 7.10 23.11
N ALA A 97 -22.61 7.57 21.86
CA ALA A 97 -21.38 8.17 21.32
C ALA A 97 -20.84 9.31 22.21
N ALA A 98 -21.72 10.11 22.83
CA ALA A 98 -21.34 11.20 23.73
C ALA A 98 -20.59 10.75 25.01
N LYS A 99 -20.69 9.47 25.40
CA LYS A 99 -19.98 8.91 26.56
C LYS A 99 -18.62 8.29 26.19
N VAL A 100 -18.37 8.05 24.90
CA VAL A 100 -17.12 7.44 24.42
C VAL A 100 -16.07 8.54 24.30
N ALA A 101 -15.02 8.47 25.13
CA ALA A 101 -13.85 9.33 24.99
C ALA A 101 -12.87 8.77 23.96
N HIS A 102 -12.68 7.45 23.94
CA HIS A 102 -11.78 6.78 22.99
C HIS A 102 -12.38 5.51 22.40
N SER A 103 -12.07 5.26 21.12
CA SER A 103 -12.29 3.98 20.45
C SER A 103 -10.94 3.35 20.15
N VAL A 104 -10.64 2.21 20.76
CA VAL A 104 -9.39 1.48 20.58
C VAL A 104 -9.64 0.29 19.66
N TYR A 105 -9.00 0.29 18.50
CA TYR A 105 -9.00 -0.82 17.55
C TYR A 105 -7.70 -1.61 17.71
N GLU A 106 -7.83 -2.91 17.96
CA GLU A 106 -6.72 -3.85 17.94
C GLU A 106 -6.79 -4.71 16.67
N LEU A 107 -5.70 -4.70 15.90
CA LEU A 107 -5.57 -5.32 14.60
C LEU A 107 -4.45 -6.37 14.69
N HIS A 108 -4.79 -7.63 14.45
CA HIS A 108 -3.83 -8.73 14.44
C HIS A 108 -3.46 -9.10 13.00
N LEU A 109 -2.22 -8.80 12.64
CA LEU A 109 -1.68 -9.00 11.30
C LEU A 109 -1.42 -10.49 11.03
N ARG A 110 -1.60 -10.89 9.77
CA ARG A 110 -1.10 -12.17 9.26
C ARG A 110 0.42 -12.20 9.29
N ASP A 111 0.99 -13.39 9.35
CA ASP A 111 2.44 -13.59 9.42
C ASP A 111 3.12 -13.85 8.07
N ASP A 112 2.33 -14.08 7.03
CA ASP A 112 2.75 -14.45 5.68
C ASP A 112 2.76 -13.28 4.68
N ILE A 113 2.51 -12.05 5.14
CA ILE A 113 2.53 -10.85 4.29
C ILE A 113 3.97 -10.39 4.08
N ARG A 114 4.36 -10.25 2.82
CA ARG A 114 5.74 -9.90 2.43
C ARG A 114 5.77 -8.86 1.31
N TYR A 115 6.72 -7.95 1.40
CA TYR A 115 6.96 -6.97 0.33
C TYR A 115 7.48 -7.63 -0.95
N GLN A 116 7.21 -6.99 -2.08
CA GLN A 116 7.86 -7.34 -3.35
C GLN A 116 9.39 -7.24 -3.27
N PRO A 117 10.14 -7.94 -4.14
CA PRO A 117 11.59 -7.80 -4.21
C PRO A 117 12.03 -6.36 -4.52
N HIS A 118 12.89 -5.77 -3.70
CA HIS A 118 13.35 -4.39 -3.86
C HIS A 118 14.79 -4.18 -3.35
N PRO A 119 15.62 -3.31 -3.99
CA PRO A 119 16.96 -2.99 -3.53
C PRO A 119 17.02 -2.36 -2.13
N ALA A 120 15.99 -1.62 -1.71
CA ALA A 120 15.94 -1.00 -0.39
C ALA A 120 16.05 -2.01 0.77
N PHE A 121 15.69 -3.28 0.54
CA PHE A 121 15.80 -4.35 1.52
C PHE A 121 17.18 -5.03 1.56
N VAL A 122 18.15 -4.53 0.79
CA VAL A 122 19.53 -5.04 0.75
C VAL A 122 20.46 -3.95 1.28
N PRO A 123 21.01 -4.08 2.51
CA PRO A 123 21.88 -3.04 3.08
C PRO A 123 23.05 -2.61 2.19
N ALA A 124 23.65 -3.55 1.45
CA ALA A 124 24.73 -3.25 0.51
C ALA A 124 24.31 -2.30 -0.64
N MET A 125 23.03 -2.30 -1.04
CA MET A 125 22.52 -1.43 -2.11
C MET A 125 22.38 0.04 -1.66
N HIS A 126 22.38 0.30 -0.34
CA HIS A 126 22.36 1.67 0.18
C HIS A 126 23.70 2.39 -0.05
N ALA A 127 24.79 1.65 -0.18
CA ALA A 127 26.13 2.17 -0.47
C ALA A 127 26.39 2.42 -1.97
N VAL A 128 25.52 1.93 -2.86
CA VAL A 128 25.61 2.22 -4.31
C VAL A 128 25.36 3.70 -4.52
N ALA A 129 26.29 4.37 -5.20
CA ALA A 129 26.25 5.80 -5.39
C ALA A 129 25.09 6.20 -6.33
N PRO A 130 24.19 7.12 -5.94
CA PRO A 130 23.01 7.46 -6.76
C PRO A 130 23.33 7.96 -8.17
N HIS A 131 24.50 8.55 -8.39
CA HIS A 131 24.92 9.02 -9.72
C HIS A 131 25.23 7.86 -10.69
N THR A 132 25.44 6.63 -10.21
CA THR A 132 25.74 5.46 -11.06
C THR A 132 24.50 4.65 -11.46
N VAL A 133 23.31 5.05 -11.02
CA VAL A 133 22.04 4.35 -11.29
C VAL A 133 21.06 5.30 -11.97
N GLU A 134 20.39 4.84 -13.01
CA GLU A 134 19.32 5.56 -13.73
C GLU A 134 17.94 4.92 -13.50
N ARG A 135 17.90 3.62 -13.21
CA ARG A 135 16.67 2.84 -12.98
C ARG A 135 16.86 1.83 -11.85
N LEU A 136 15.74 1.32 -11.31
CA LEU A 136 15.77 0.29 -10.27
C LEU A 136 16.46 -1.01 -10.69
N ASP A 137 16.52 -1.30 -11.99
CA ASP A 137 17.21 -2.48 -12.53
C ASP A 137 18.74 -2.37 -12.50
N ASP A 138 19.30 -1.17 -12.31
CA ASP A 138 20.75 -0.97 -12.24
C ASP A 138 21.32 -1.44 -10.88
N PHE A 139 20.46 -1.68 -9.88
CA PHE A 139 20.85 -2.31 -8.64
C PHE A 139 20.97 -3.83 -8.82
N SER A 140 22.15 -4.37 -8.54
CA SER A 140 22.49 -5.77 -8.80
C SER A 140 21.76 -6.78 -7.90
N GLN A 141 21.18 -6.33 -6.78
CA GLN A 141 20.56 -7.20 -5.80
C GLN A 141 19.20 -6.66 -5.34
N ARG A 142 18.28 -7.60 -5.08
CA ARG A 142 16.96 -7.35 -4.50
C ARG A 142 16.72 -8.36 -3.39
N ALA A 143 16.08 -7.91 -2.32
CA ALA A 143 15.61 -8.77 -1.25
C ALA A 143 14.16 -8.42 -0.90
N SER A 144 13.61 -9.08 0.11
CA SER A 144 12.26 -8.84 0.63
C SER A 144 12.25 -9.14 2.12
N ARG A 145 11.34 -8.48 2.85
CA ARG A 145 11.04 -8.79 4.25
C ARG A 145 9.54 -8.90 4.48
N GLY A 146 9.17 -9.47 5.62
CA GLY A 146 7.79 -9.51 6.08
C GLY A 146 7.30 -8.12 6.48
N VAL A 147 5.99 -7.91 6.33
CA VAL A 147 5.28 -6.73 6.86
C VAL A 147 5.17 -6.85 8.38
N THR A 148 5.28 -5.71 9.06
CA THR A 148 5.16 -5.60 10.52
C THR A 148 4.17 -4.49 10.90
N ALA A 149 3.70 -4.50 12.15
CA ALA A 149 2.85 -3.43 12.68
C ALA A 149 3.55 -2.06 12.68
N ALA A 150 4.89 -2.04 12.77
CA ALA A 150 5.66 -0.79 12.68
C ALA A 150 5.53 -0.11 11.31
N ASP A 151 5.40 -0.88 10.22
CA ASP A 151 5.22 -0.34 8.87
C ASP A 151 3.88 0.39 8.72
N TYR A 152 2.83 -0.11 9.38
CA TYR A 152 1.54 0.56 9.46
C TYR A 152 1.61 1.84 10.30
N VAL A 153 2.29 1.80 11.46
CA VAL A 153 2.50 3.00 12.28
C VAL A 153 3.25 4.07 11.49
N HIS A 154 4.31 3.67 10.77
CA HIS A 154 5.06 4.58 9.90
C HIS A 154 4.16 5.22 8.86
N GLN A 155 3.37 4.44 8.13
CA GLN A 155 2.42 5.00 7.16
C GLN A 155 1.42 5.97 7.80
N ILE A 156 0.86 5.66 8.97
CA ILE A 156 -0.10 6.55 9.63
C ILE A 156 0.57 7.88 10.00
N LYS A 157 1.85 7.86 10.42
CA LYS A 157 2.63 9.08 10.65
C LYS A 157 2.88 9.86 9.35
N ARG A 158 3.12 9.17 8.22
CA ARG A 158 3.29 9.80 6.89
C ARG A 158 2.09 10.64 6.49
N LEU A 159 0.87 10.29 6.93
CA LEU A 159 -0.31 11.13 6.68
C LEU A 159 -0.19 12.54 7.26
N ALA A 160 0.59 12.73 8.33
CA ALA A 160 0.84 14.03 8.96
C ALA A 160 2.09 14.75 8.42
N ASP A 161 2.86 14.12 7.52
CA ASP A 161 4.07 14.72 6.97
C ASP A 161 3.72 15.84 5.97
N PRO A 162 4.11 17.10 6.24
CA PRO A 162 3.79 18.23 5.37
C PRO A 162 4.40 18.10 3.97
N ARG A 163 5.50 17.33 3.81
CA ARG A 163 6.15 17.12 2.51
C ARG A 163 5.28 16.30 1.55
N LEU A 164 4.37 15.48 2.08
CA LEU A 164 3.51 14.60 1.28
C LEU A 164 2.17 15.25 0.93
N SER A 165 1.67 16.16 1.78
CA SER A 165 0.37 16.83 1.61
C SER A 165 -0.79 15.84 1.43
N SER A 166 -0.93 14.91 2.39
CA SER A 166 -1.96 13.87 2.31
C SER A 166 -3.37 14.45 2.26
N PRO A 167 -4.22 14.04 1.29
CA PRO A 167 -5.57 14.60 1.11
C PRO A 167 -6.52 14.27 2.28
N ILE A 168 -6.21 13.23 3.06
CA ILE A 168 -7.06 12.79 4.17
C ILE A 168 -6.57 13.30 5.53
N TYR A 169 -5.43 13.97 5.58
CA TYR A 169 -4.83 14.45 6.83
C TYR A 169 -5.81 15.30 7.65
N GLY A 170 -6.51 16.23 6.97
CA GLY A 170 -7.48 17.13 7.60
C GLY A 170 -8.62 16.39 8.32
N VAL A 171 -9.05 15.23 7.79
CA VAL A 171 -10.06 14.40 8.46
C VAL A 171 -9.42 13.55 9.54
N MET A 172 -8.30 12.90 9.24
CA MET A 172 -7.67 11.95 10.16
C MET A 172 -7.14 12.64 11.42
N ARG A 173 -6.64 13.88 11.34
CA ARG A 173 -6.14 14.64 12.50
C ARG A 173 -7.23 14.90 13.55
N GLU A 174 -8.49 14.97 13.14
CA GLU A 174 -9.64 15.15 14.04
C GLU A 174 -9.96 13.89 14.86
N TYR A 175 -9.62 12.71 14.33
CA TYR A 175 -9.99 11.43 14.94
C TYR A 175 -8.80 10.68 15.53
N ILE A 176 -7.67 10.53 14.83
CA ILE A 176 -6.54 9.74 15.35
C ILE A 176 -5.88 10.50 16.50
N LEU A 177 -5.74 9.85 17.65
CA LEU A 177 -5.24 10.48 18.88
C LEU A 177 -3.81 11.00 18.70
N GLY A 178 -3.62 12.31 18.82
CA GLY A 178 -2.30 12.96 18.74
C GLY A 178 -1.74 13.16 17.33
N LEU A 179 -2.48 12.80 16.28
CA LEU A 179 -2.05 13.02 14.89
C LEU A 179 -1.99 14.51 14.53
N ASP A 180 -2.91 15.30 15.08
CA ASP A 180 -2.89 16.76 15.04
C ASP A 180 -1.59 17.35 15.59
N LYS A 181 -1.22 16.95 16.82
CA LYS A 181 0.00 17.40 17.49
C LYS A 181 1.26 16.95 16.77
N LEU A 182 1.23 15.76 16.16
CA LEU A 182 2.33 15.28 15.32
C LEU A 182 2.50 16.20 14.11
N GLY A 183 1.44 16.46 13.35
CA GLY A 183 1.55 17.31 12.17
C GLY A 183 1.98 18.75 12.48
N ASP A 184 1.56 19.31 13.61
CA ASP A 184 2.02 20.65 14.04
C ASP A 184 3.55 20.66 14.33
N ARG A 185 4.08 19.59 14.96
CA ARG A 185 5.53 19.45 15.17
C ARG A 185 6.29 19.30 13.85
N LEU A 186 5.80 18.42 12.96
CA LEU A 186 6.42 18.17 11.66
C LEU A 186 6.40 19.42 10.77
N ALA A 187 5.31 20.18 10.78
CA ALA A 187 5.21 21.46 10.07
C ALA A 187 6.24 22.47 10.60
N THR A 188 6.41 22.53 11.93
CA THR A 188 7.41 23.41 12.56
C THR A 188 8.84 23.02 12.16
N GLN A 189 9.17 21.72 12.21
CA GLN A 189 10.48 21.20 11.76
C GLN A 189 10.72 21.54 10.28
N HIS A 190 9.73 21.30 9.42
CA HIS A 190 9.82 21.58 7.99
C HIS A 190 10.09 23.07 7.70
N GLN A 191 9.37 23.97 8.37
CA GLN A 191 9.55 25.41 8.20
C GLN A 191 10.94 25.90 8.64
N LYS A 192 11.56 25.22 9.61
CA LYS A 192 12.92 25.50 10.06
C LYS A 192 14.01 24.86 9.19
N GLY A 193 13.63 24.05 8.21
CA GLY A 193 14.57 23.26 7.41
C GLY A 193 15.23 22.12 8.21
N GLU A 194 14.62 21.71 9.33
CA GLU A 194 15.10 20.58 10.13
C GLU A 194 14.73 19.25 9.45
N PRO A 195 15.60 18.23 9.50
CA PRO A 195 15.29 16.93 8.93
C PRO A 195 14.15 16.26 9.70
N ILE A 196 13.14 15.78 8.97
CA ILE A 196 12.02 15.02 9.55
C ILE A 196 12.41 13.55 9.63
N ASN A 197 12.43 13.01 10.85
CA ASN A 197 12.57 11.57 11.12
C ASN A 197 11.29 11.04 11.80
N LEU A 198 10.41 10.43 11.00
CA LEU A 198 9.13 9.90 11.50
C LEU A 198 9.30 8.73 12.48
N GLU A 199 10.39 7.97 12.40
CA GLU A 199 10.64 6.85 13.31
C GLU A 199 10.87 7.32 14.75
N ALA A 200 11.50 8.49 14.92
CA ALA A 200 11.75 9.10 16.23
C ALA A 200 10.49 9.73 16.85
N GLU A 201 9.45 10.02 16.06
CA GLU A 201 8.22 10.63 16.54
C GLU A 201 7.32 9.60 17.23
N SER A 202 6.68 9.99 18.33
CA SER A 202 5.64 9.17 18.96
C SER A 202 4.24 9.56 18.46
N LEU A 203 3.37 8.57 18.31
CA LEU A 203 1.98 8.76 17.93
C LEU A 203 1.06 7.90 18.83
N PRO A 204 0.45 8.46 19.88
CA PRO A 204 -0.44 7.71 20.78
C PRO A 204 -1.63 7.04 20.07
N GLY A 205 -2.05 7.60 18.95
CA GLY A 205 -3.14 7.09 18.13
C GLY A 205 -2.78 5.90 17.26
N ALA A 206 -1.50 5.53 17.11
CA ALA A 206 -1.08 4.34 16.36
C ALA A 206 0.20 3.76 16.95
N VAL A 207 0.12 2.54 17.50
CA VAL A 207 1.21 1.88 18.20
C VAL A 207 1.34 0.44 17.74
N ALA A 208 2.56 0.02 17.43
CA ALA A 208 2.91 -1.39 17.26
C ALA A 208 3.13 -1.98 18.66
N VAL A 209 2.17 -2.78 19.13
CA VAL A 209 2.23 -3.44 20.44
C VAL A 209 3.31 -4.52 20.42
N ASP A 210 3.41 -5.20 19.29
CA ASP A 210 4.46 -6.15 18.92
C ASP A 210 4.58 -6.14 17.38
N ALA A 211 5.37 -7.05 16.80
CA ALA A 211 5.58 -7.12 15.35
C ALA A 211 4.30 -7.36 14.53
N ARG A 212 3.23 -7.90 15.13
CA ARG A 212 1.99 -8.36 14.48
C ARG A 212 0.71 -7.85 15.13
N THR A 213 0.81 -7.02 16.16
CA THR A 213 -0.35 -6.36 16.78
C THR A 213 -0.23 -4.86 16.63
N LEU A 214 -1.12 -4.29 15.81
CA LEU A 214 -1.28 -2.85 15.65
C LEU A 214 -2.46 -2.37 16.50
N ARG A 215 -2.25 -1.33 17.29
CA ARG A 215 -3.30 -0.64 18.04
C ARG A 215 -3.51 0.75 17.49
N ILE A 216 -4.74 1.06 17.10
CA ILE A 216 -5.14 2.40 16.68
C ILE A 216 -6.15 2.97 17.68
N THR A 217 -5.87 4.15 18.20
CA THR A 217 -6.74 4.85 19.17
C THR A 217 -7.33 6.10 18.54
N LEU A 218 -8.66 6.17 18.50
CA LEU A 218 -9.39 7.34 18.05
C LEU A 218 -9.91 8.17 19.22
N LYS A 219 -10.08 9.47 18.98
CA LYS A 219 -10.87 10.43 19.74
C LYS A 219 -12.35 10.16 19.46
N GLY A 220 -13.12 9.86 20.50
CA GLY A 220 -14.56 9.59 20.41
C GLY A 220 -14.91 8.31 19.65
N ARG A 221 -16.11 8.29 19.05
CA ARG A 221 -16.64 7.19 18.25
C ARG A 221 -16.72 7.60 16.79
N TYR A 222 -16.06 6.86 15.90
CA TYR A 222 -16.10 7.09 14.46
C TYR A 222 -16.29 5.77 13.70
N PRO A 223 -17.55 5.31 13.49
CA PRO A 223 -17.82 4.01 12.86
C PRO A 223 -17.29 3.89 11.42
N GLN A 224 -17.20 5.01 10.71
CA GLN A 224 -16.69 5.01 9.33
C GLN A 224 -15.20 4.66 9.25
N PHE A 225 -14.46 4.68 10.38
CA PHE A 225 -13.05 4.34 10.44
C PHE A 225 -12.72 2.99 9.81
N LEU A 226 -13.59 1.98 9.98
CA LEU A 226 -13.39 0.65 9.38
C LEU A 226 -13.28 0.70 7.85
N TYR A 227 -13.98 1.62 7.18
CA TYR A 227 -13.91 1.75 5.72
C TYR A 227 -12.59 2.40 5.28
N TRP A 228 -12.01 3.28 6.10
CA TRP A 228 -10.68 3.84 5.85
C TRP A 228 -9.60 2.76 5.91
N LEU A 229 -9.77 1.75 6.77
CA LEU A 229 -8.88 0.58 6.84
C LEU A 229 -8.96 -0.32 5.60
N ALA A 230 -9.88 -0.07 4.67
CA ALA A 230 -9.91 -0.71 3.36
C ALA A 230 -9.32 0.14 2.23
N MET A 231 -8.79 1.34 2.56
CA MET A 231 -8.22 2.25 1.57
C MET A 231 -6.68 2.25 1.61
N PRO A 232 -6.01 2.47 0.45
CA PRO A 232 -4.55 2.43 0.35
C PRO A 232 -3.80 3.33 1.35
N PHE A 233 -4.40 4.43 1.80
CA PHE A 233 -3.82 5.31 2.83
C PHE A 233 -3.36 4.59 4.09
N PHE A 234 -3.99 3.47 4.45
CA PHE A 234 -3.65 2.65 5.61
C PHE A 234 -2.82 1.41 5.27
N ALA A 235 -2.37 1.26 4.02
CA ALA A 235 -1.46 0.18 3.64
C ALA A 235 -0.03 0.41 4.16
N PRO A 236 0.70 -0.64 4.53
CA PRO A 236 1.96 -0.50 5.26
C PRO A 236 3.09 -0.02 4.34
N ILE A 237 3.84 1.00 4.77
CA ILE A 237 5.04 1.48 4.06
C ILE A 237 6.28 1.19 4.89
N PRO A 238 7.28 0.50 4.31
CA PRO A 238 8.53 0.20 5.00
C PRO A 238 9.41 1.47 5.05
N PRO A 239 9.85 1.93 6.24
CA PRO A 239 10.71 3.12 6.35
C PRO A 239 11.99 3.04 5.51
N GLU A 240 12.53 1.83 5.32
CA GLU A 240 13.75 1.59 4.56
C GLU A 240 13.61 2.02 3.09
N VAL A 241 12.41 1.90 2.51
CA VAL A 241 12.15 2.34 1.13
C VAL A 241 12.15 3.87 1.06
N GLU A 242 11.56 4.54 2.05
CA GLU A 242 11.58 6.00 2.13
C GLU A 242 13.01 6.52 2.29
N HIS A 243 13.80 5.94 3.19
CA HIS A 243 15.22 6.26 3.35
C HIS A 243 16.04 5.99 2.10
N PHE A 244 15.79 4.87 1.42
CA PHE A 244 16.49 4.51 0.19
C PHE A 244 16.24 5.52 -0.93
N TYR A 245 15.00 6.00 -1.08
CA TYR A 245 14.64 7.00 -2.08
C TYR A 245 14.96 8.44 -1.66
N ALA A 246 15.08 8.74 -0.37
CA ALA A 246 15.45 10.06 0.12
C ALA A 246 16.92 10.43 -0.13
N ARG A 247 17.74 9.51 -0.66
CA ARG A 247 19.14 9.78 -0.99
C ARG A 247 19.26 10.83 -2.11
N PRO A 248 20.25 11.73 -2.07
CA PRO A 248 20.43 12.77 -3.09
C PRO A 248 20.54 12.20 -4.51
N GLY A 249 19.86 12.80 -5.48
CA GLY A 249 19.90 12.38 -6.89
C GLY A 249 18.87 11.30 -7.27
N MET A 250 18.17 10.69 -6.30
CA MET A 250 17.18 9.64 -6.59
C MET A 250 15.89 10.22 -7.19
N ALA A 251 15.36 11.29 -6.60
CA ALA A 251 14.10 11.88 -7.02
C ALA A 251 14.18 12.47 -8.45
N GLU A 252 15.32 13.06 -8.80
CA GLU A 252 15.61 13.61 -10.14
C GLU A 252 15.58 12.54 -11.24
N LYS A 253 15.77 11.27 -10.86
CA LYS A 253 15.76 10.11 -11.76
C LYS A 253 14.45 9.32 -11.69
N ASN A 254 13.40 9.92 -11.13
CA ASN A 254 12.11 9.26 -10.90
C ASN A 254 12.22 8.00 -10.02
N LEU A 255 13.18 7.98 -9.08
CA LEU A 255 13.31 6.93 -8.07
C LEU A 255 12.72 7.44 -6.75
N SER A 256 11.40 7.35 -6.64
CA SER A 256 10.63 7.73 -5.46
C SER A 256 9.45 6.78 -5.27
N ILE A 257 8.81 6.75 -4.09
CA ILE A 257 7.60 5.95 -3.86
C ILE A 257 6.48 6.36 -4.84
N ASP A 258 6.39 7.66 -5.15
CA ASP A 258 5.35 8.21 -6.02
C ASP A 258 5.53 7.84 -7.51
N TRP A 259 6.68 7.28 -7.87
CA TRP A 259 6.97 6.80 -9.22
C TRP A 259 7.25 5.29 -9.29
N GLN A 260 7.87 4.74 -8.26
CA GLN A 260 8.25 3.34 -8.13
C GLN A 260 7.64 2.80 -6.81
N PRO A 261 6.32 2.53 -6.81
CA PRO A 261 5.60 2.12 -5.61
C PRO A 261 6.08 0.76 -5.07
N VAL A 262 6.19 0.66 -3.74
CA VAL A 262 6.62 -0.57 -3.04
C VAL A 262 5.58 -1.02 -2.02
N GLY A 263 4.99 -2.19 -2.24
CA GLY A 263 3.98 -2.79 -1.38
C GLY A 263 4.07 -4.32 -1.29
N SER A 264 3.05 -4.92 -0.70
CA SER A 264 2.95 -6.37 -0.45
C SER A 264 1.94 -7.09 -1.34
N GLY A 265 1.23 -6.33 -2.18
CA GLY A 265 0.10 -6.78 -2.98
C GLY A 265 0.43 -7.86 -4.02
N PRO A 266 -0.61 -8.36 -4.70
CA PRO A 266 -0.47 -9.44 -5.69
C PRO A 266 0.41 -9.06 -6.88
N PHE A 267 0.56 -7.78 -7.17
CA PHE A 267 1.39 -7.27 -8.26
C PHE A 267 2.29 -6.12 -7.79
N PHE A 268 3.36 -5.87 -8.54
CA PHE A 268 4.17 -4.67 -8.39
C PHE A 268 4.38 -4.00 -9.75
N LEU A 269 4.64 -2.69 -9.76
CA LEU A 269 4.91 -1.94 -10.98
C LEU A 269 6.33 -2.25 -11.47
N SER A 270 6.44 -3.07 -12.51
CA SER A 270 7.73 -3.48 -13.10
C SER A 270 8.21 -2.57 -14.23
N GLU A 271 7.28 -1.86 -14.89
CA GLU A 271 7.59 -0.87 -15.92
C GLU A 271 6.67 0.33 -15.68
N ASN A 272 7.27 1.52 -15.56
CA ASN A 272 6.53 2.77 -15.40
C ASN A 272 6.96 3.77 -16.48
N ASP A 273 6.33 3.68 -17.64
CA ASP A 273 6.38 4.70 -18.70
C ASP A 273 4.95 5.19 -18.98
N PRO A 274 4.43 6.16 -18.21
CA PRO A 274 3.04 6.58 -18.31
C PRO A 274 2.63 7.17 -19.67
N ASN A 275 3.60 7.47 -20.55
CA ASN A 275 3.33 7.97 -21.90
C ASN A 275 3.26 6.84 -22.94
N ARG A 276 3.53 5.60 -22.55
CA ARG A 276 3.65 4.47 -23.48
C ARG A 276 3.12 3.16 -22.91
N VAL A 277 3.59 2.75 -21.74
CA VAL A 277 3.25 1.46 -21.14
C VAL A 277 3.46 1.47 -19.62
N MET A 278 2.46 0.97 -18.90
CA MET A 278 2.59 0.64 -17.49
C MET A 278 2.38 -0.87 -17.31
N ARG A 279 3.31 -1.54 -16.62
CA ARG A 279 3.27 -3.01 -16.45
C ARG A 279 3.26 -3.39 -14.98
N LEU A 280 2.20 -4.08 -14.58
CA LEU A 280 2.10 -4.77 -13.30
C LEU A 280 2.53 -6.23 -13.48
N THR A 281 3.50 -6.69 -12.70
CA THR A 281 3.97 -8.08 -12.72
C THR A 281 3.65 -8.75 -11.39
N ARG A 282 3.27 -10.04 -11.43
CA ARG A 282 2.95 -10.84 -10.25
C ARG A 282 4.08 -10.74 -9.21
N ASN A 283 3.73 -10.36 -7.99
CA ASN A 283 4.66 -10.38 -6.86
C ASN A 283 4.98 -11.84 -6.50
N PRO A 284 6.24 -12.29 -6.63
CA PRO A 284 6.60 -13.68 -6.34
C PRO A 284 6.46 -14.03 -4.85
N ASN A 285 6.39 -13.03 -3.97
CA ASN A 285 6.22 -13.21 -2.54
C ASN A 285 4.75 -13.10 -2.09
N TYR A 286 3.82 -12.90 -3.02
CA TYR A 286 2.41 -12.85 -2.64
C TYR A 286 1.98 -14.19 -2.07
N ARG A 287 1.28 -14.13 -0.93
CA ARG A 287 0.77 -15.32 -0.25
C ARG A 287 -0.19 -16.11 -1.15
N ILE A 288 -0.35 -17.39 -0.84
CA ILE A 288 -1.33 -18.21 -1.53
C ILE A 288 -2.72 -17.82 -1.04
N GLU A 289 -3.52 -17.28 -1.94
CA GLU A 289 -4.95 -17.10 -1.74
C GLU A 289 -5.74 -17.95 -2.73
N HIS A 290 -7.01 -18.19 -2.40
CA HIS A 290 -7.91 -18.98 -3.22
C HIS A 290 -9.15 -18.18 -3.56
N TYR A 291 -9.65 -18.36 -4.78
CA TYR A 291 -10.89 -17.74 -5.19
C TYR A 291 -12.05 -18.25 -4.29
N PRO A 292 -12.93 -17.38 -3.76
CA PRO A 292 -14.00 -17.78 -2.85
C PRO A 292 -14.90 -18.86 -3.48
N GLY A 293 -15.09 -19.97 -2.74
CA GLY A 293 -15.86 -21.12 -3.21
C GLY A 293 -15.14 -22.01 -4.25
N ARG A 294 -13.90 -21.67 -4.64
CA ARG A 294 -13.09 -22.42 -5.62
C ARG A 294 -11.67 -22.64 -5.08
N PRO A 295 -11.49 -23.59 -4.15
CA PRO A 295 -10.18 -23.89 -3.56
C PRO A 295 -9.16 -24.42 -4.57
N ASP A 296 -9.60 -24.86 -5.74
CA ASP A 296 -8.73 -25.25 -6.85
C ASP A 296 -8.11 -24.04 -7.58
N LEU A 297 -8.73 -22.86 -7.51
CA LEU A 297 -8.27 -21.66 -8.18
C LEU A 297 -7.41 -20.79 -7.26
N ARG A 298 -6.08 -20.86 -7.46
CA ARG A 298 -5.09 -20.05 -6.74
C ARG A 298 -4.98 -18.65 -7.33
N LEU A 299 -4.97 -17.64 -6.46
CA LEU A 299 -4.78 -16.24 -6.82
C LEU A 299 -3.30 -15.82 -6.66
N PRO A 300 -2.84 -14.80 -7.42
CA PRO A 300 -3.57 -14.16 -8.51
C PRO A 300 -3.66 -15.06 -9.75
N LEU A 301 -4.72 -14.87 -10.56
CA LEU A 301 -4.93 -15.63 -11.80
C LEU A 301 -4.03 -15.17 -12.95
N LEU A 302 -3.61 -13.91 -12.91
CA LEU A 302 -2.78 -13.27 -13.93
C LEU A 302 -1.30 -13.31 -13.53
N ASP A 303 -0.43 -13.36 -14.52
CA ASP A 303 1.02 -13.21 -14.35
C ASP A 303 1.45 -11.76 -14.54
N GLN A 304 0.73 -11.01 -15.38
CA GLN A 304 0.96 -9.60 -15.61
C GLN A 304 -0.31 -8.88 -16.09
N ALA A 305 -0.35 -7.56 -15.88
CA ALA A 305 -1.28 -6.66 -16.53
C ALA A 305 -0.48 -5.55 -17.23
N VAL A 306 -0.81 -5.29 -18.50
CA VAL A 306 -0.15 -4.32 -19.37
C VAL A 306 -1.17 -3.29 -19.79
N TYR A 307 -0.85 -2.04 -19.50
CA TYR A 307 -1.70 -0.86 -19.71
C TYR A 307 -1.05 0.10 -20.69
#